data_AF-A0A843S4B9-F1
#
_entry.id   AF-A0A843S4B9-F1
#
_cell.length_a   1.000
_cell.length_b   1.000
_cell.length_c   1.000
_cell.angle_alpha   90.00
_cell.angle_beta   90.00
_cell.angle_gamma   90.00
#
_symmetry.space_group_name_H-M   'P 1'
#
loop_
_entity.id
_entity.type
_entity.pdbx_description
1 polymer ?
#
loop_
_entity_poly.entity_id
_entity_poly.type
_entity_poly.pdbx_seq_one_letter_code
_entity_poly.pdbx_strand_id
1 'polypeptide(L)' 'AVAVDGELAWAEALGWADLQERVPITPRMPFRIGGVSKPMTAAAVGLRHQQGLLDLDAPVQEYLPSFPEKRWPPGCDS' A
#
# COMPACT_ATOMS: atom_id res chain seq x y z
N ALA A 1 -7.66 14.43 6.76
CA ALA A 1 -6.69 14.94 7.75
C ALA A 1 -5.54 15.61 7.02
N VAL A 2 -4.91 16.61 7.64
CA VAL A 2 -3.74 17.32 7.14
C VAL A 2 -2.71 17.34 8.27
N ALA A 3 -1.46 16.99 7.96
CA ALA A 3 -0.34 17.07 8.88
C ALA A 3 0.73 18.03 8.33
N VAL A 4 1.36 18.79 9.21
CA VAL A 4 2.43 19.75 8.90
C VAL A 4 3.58 19.47 9.87
N ASP A 5 4.79 19.30 9.35
CA ASP A 5 5.99 18.99 10.15
C ASP A 5 5.84 17.78 11.08
N GLY A 6 5.08 16.77 10.65
CA GLY A 6 4.80 15.56 11.42
C GLY A 6 3.69 15.70 12.46
N GLU A 7 3.14 16.90 12.65
CA GLU A 7 2.04 17.17 13.59
C GLU A 7 0.69 17.23 12.88
N LEU A 8 -0.35 16.69 13.52
CA LEU A 8 -1.71 16.72 12.98
C LEU A 8 -2.31 18.12 13.10
N ALA A 9 -2.37 18.86 11.99
CA ALA A 9 -2.95 20.20 11.95
C ALA A 9 -4.48 20.19 11.90
N TRP A 10 -5.08 19.19 11.24
CA TRP A 10 -6.54 19.10 11.10
C TRP A 10 -7.02 17.67 10.78
N ALA A 11 -8.15 17.26 11.34
CA ALA A 11 -8.84 16.02 11.00
C ALA A 11 -10.36 16.15 11.18
N GLU A 12 -11.09 16.03 10.07
CA GLU A 12 -12.55 16.02 10.07
C GLU A 12 -13.05 14.88 9.18
N ALA A 13 -14.29 14.45 9.43
CA ALA A 13 -14.99 13.50 8.59
C ALA A 13 -16.37 14.05 8.26
N LEU A 14 -16.79 13.85 7.01
CA LEU A 14 -18.00 14.42 6.44
C LEU A 14 -18.87 13.30 5.88
N GLY A 15 -20.18 13.38 6.10
CA GLY A 15 -21.16 12.43 5.58
C GLY A 15 -21.53 11.30 6.56
N TRP A 16 -22.16 10.27 6.01
CA TRP A 16 -22.75 9.16 6.76
C TRP A 16 -22.04 7.84 6.45
N ALA A 17 -21.72 7.06 7.49
CA ALA A 17 -21.19 5.72 7.38
C ALA A 17 -22.28 4.72 6.95
N ASP A 18 -23.51 4.99 7.38
CA ASP A 18 -24.73 4.30 6.98
C ASP A 18 -25.78 5.37 6.65
N LEU A 19 -26.28 5.35 5.41
CA LEU A 19 -27.24 6.36 4.93
C LEU A 19 -28.66 6.07 5.43
N GLN A 20 -29.01 4.79 5.59
CA GLN A 20 -30.32 4.31 6.01
C GLN A 20 -30.53 4.65 7.47
N GLU A 21 -29.56 4.30 8.31
CA GLU A 21 -29.58 4.54 9.75
C GLU A 21 -29.06 5.94 10.13
N ARG A 22 -28.59 6.72 9.15
CA ARG A 22 -27.99 8.05 9.33
C ARG A 22 -26.93 8.03 10.43
N VAL A 23 -25.98 7.10 10.32
CA VAL A 23 -24.83 7.01 11.24
C VAL A 23 -23.74 7.96 10.74
N PRO A 24 -23.36 9.03 11.46
CA PRO A 24 -22.37 9.97 10.97
C PRO A 24 -20.98 9.33 10.94
N ILE A 25 -20.15 9.69 9.96
CA ILE A 25 -18.76 9.26 9.94
C ILE A 25 -17.99 9.98 11.05
N THR A 26 -17.03 9.29 11.66
CA THR A 26 -16.03 9.90 12.55
C THR A 26 -14.63 9.76 11.97
N PRO A 27 -13.68 10.68 12.25
CA PRO A 27 -12.30 10.57 11.77
C PRO A 27 -11.55 9.30 12.19
N ARG A 28 -12.06 8.55 13.18
CA ARG A 28 -11.44 7.32 13.69
C ARG A 28 -12.03 6.04 13.10
N MET A 29 -13.06 6.15 12.26
CA MET A 29 -13.72 5.00 11.67
C MET A 29 -12.79 4.33 10.63
N PRO A 30 -12.67 2.99 10.62
CA PRO A 30 -11.85 2.29 9.64
C PRO A 30 -12.52 2.28 8.25
N PHE A 31 -11.69 2.37 7.20
CA PHE A 31 -12.13 2.27 5.81
C PHE A 31 -11.28 1.26 5.04
N ARG A 32 -11.86 0.69 3.98
CA ARG A 32 -11.08 -0.08 2.98
C ARG A 32 -10.35 0.91 2.08
N ILE A 33 -9.04 1.03 2.26
CA ILE A 33 -8.22 2.06 1.60
C ILE A 33 -7.76 1.68 0.17
N GLY A 34 -8.00 0.44 -0.26
CA GLY A 34 -7.73 -0.02 -1.61
C GLY A 34 -6.29 0.23 -2.07
N GLY A 35 -6.12 1.01 -3.14
CA GLY A 35 -4.81 1.30 -3.74
C GLY A 35 -3.82 2.00 -2.79
N VAL A 36 -4.32 2.69 -1.76
CA VAL A 36 -3.49 3.34 -0.73
C VAL A 36 -2.65 2.31 0.06
N SER A 37 -3.02 1.03 0.04
CA SER A 37 -2.19 -0.03 0.62
C SER A 37 -0.86 -0.25 -0.13
N LYS A 38 -0.79 0.06 -1.43
CA LYS A 38 0.42 -0.18 -2.25
C LYS A 38 1.67 0.54 -1.74
N PRO A 39 1.66 1.87 -1.48
CA PRO A 39 2.84 2.54 -0.96
C PRO A 39 3.29 2.01 0.41
N MET A 40 2.37 1.51 1.24
CA MET A 40 2.74 0.87 2.51
C MET A 40 3.53 -0.43 2.27
N THR A 41 3.04 -1.28 1.35
CA THR A 41 3.76 -2.51 0.96
C THR A 41 5.11 -2.17 0.31
N ALA A 42 5.17 -1.16 -0.56
CA ALA A 42 6.41 -0.72 -1.18
C ALA A 42 7.44 -0.23 -0.16
N ALA A 43 7.01 0.53 0.87
CA ALA A 43 7.89 0.94 1.95
C ALA A 43 8.43 -0.25 2.75
N ALA A 44 7.58 -1.24 3.05
CA ALA A 44 8.02 -2.48 3.71
C ALA A 44 9.06 -3.24 2.87
N VAL A 45 8.84 -3.35 1.56
CA VAL A 45 9.80 -3.93 0.61
C VAL A 45 11.12 -3.14 0.61
N GLY A 46 11.06 -1.81 0.56
CA GLY A 46 12.24 -0.95 0.62
C GLY A 46 13.07 -1.14 1.88
N LEU A 47 12.42 -1.27 3.05
CA LEU A 47 13.11 -1.57 4.30
C LEU A 47 13.80 -2.94 4.27
N ARG A 48 13.18 -3.96 3.68
CA ARG A 48 13.81 -5.29 3.53
C ARG A 48 15.01 -5.25 2.61
N HIS A 49 14.93 -4.46 1.54
CA HIS A 49 16.05 -4.24 0.64
C HIS A 49 17.22 -3.54 1.34
N GLN A 50 16.96 -2.46 2.09
CA GLN A 50 17.98 -1.77 2.88
C GLN A 50 18.65 -2.67 3.92
N GLN A 51 17.91 -3.66 4.44
CA GLN A 51 18.43 -4.66 5.39
C GLN A 51 19.23 -5.79 4.71
N GLY A 52 19.33 -5.81 3.37
CA GLY A 52 19.96 -6.89 2.62
C GLY A 52 19.16 -8.21 2.66
N LEU A 53 17.89 -8.16 3.07
CA LEU A 53 17.02 -9.34 3.15
C LEU A 53 16.22 -9.59 1.87
N LEU A 54 16.28 -8.64 0.92
CA LEU A 54 15.61 -8.71 -0.36
C LEU A 54 16.46 -8.00 -1.42
N ASP A 55 16.79 -8.71 -2.48
CA ASP A 55 17.42 -8.17 -3.68
C ASP A 55 16.31 -7.88 -4.72
N LEU A 56 16.27 -6.64 -5.19
CA LEU A 56 15.26 -6.18 -6.16
C LEU A 56 15.60 -6.58 -7.60
N ASP A 57 16.88 -6.88 -7.86
CA ASP A 57 17.37 -7.32 -9.16
C ASP A 57 17.36 -8.85 -9.30
N ALA A 58 17.26 -9.57 -8.18
CA ALA A 58 17.13 -11.02 -8.17
C ALA A 58 15.79 -11.49 -8.77
N PRO A 59 15.77 -12.65 -9.44
CA PRO A 59 14.52 -13.25 -9.89
C PRO A 59 13.62 -13.56 -8.69
N VAL A 60 12.32 -13.26 -8.80
CA VAL A 60 11.35 -13.50 -7.72
C VAL A 60 11.32 -14.95 -7.24
N GLN A 61 11.71 -15.89 -8.09
CA GLN A 61 11.84 -17.32 -7.80
C GLN A 61 12.81 -17.62 -6.65
N GLU A 62 13.80 -16.75 -6.40
CA GLU A 62 14.69 -16.89 -5.25
C GLU A 62 13.93 -16.82 -3.92
N TYR A 63 12.90 -15.98 -3.86
CA TYR A 63 12.05 -15.80 -2.68
C TYR A 63 10.77 -16.65 -2.74
N LEU A 64 10.28 -16.95 -3.95
CA LEU A 64 9.06 -17.73 -4.20
C LEU A 64 9.32 -18.80 -5.26
N PRO A 65 9.87 -19.96 -4.91
CA PRO A 65 10.30 -20.99 -5.87
C PRO A 65 9.20 -21.55 -6.77
N SER A 66 7.93 -21.46 -6.34
CA SER A 66 6.77 -21.88 -7.12
C SER A 66 6.29 -20.83 -8.13
N PHE A 67 6.89 -19.64 -8.14
CA PHE A 67 6.49 -18.57 -9.05
C PHE A 67 6.94 -18.91 -10.48
N PRO A 68 6.02 -18.91 -11.46
CA PRO A 68 6.35 -19.34 -12.81
C PRO A 68 7.39 -18.43 -13.47
N GLU A 69 8.29 -19.01 -14.26
CA GLU A 69 9.22 -18.23 -15.07
C GLU A 69 8.46 -17.38 -16.10
N LYS A 70 8.94 -16.15 -16.31
CA LYS A 70 8.38 -15.30 -17.35
C LYS A 70 8.70 -15.90 -18.71
N ARG A 71 7.66 -16.15 -19.51
CA ARG A 71 7.81 -16.65 -20.88
C ARG A 71 8.48 -15.63 -21.81
N TRP A 72 8.43 -14.33 -21.49
CA TRP A 72 9.05 -13.25 -22.28
C TRP A 72 10.00 -12.40 -21.44
N PRO A 73 11.13 -11.94 -22.02
CA PRO A 73 11.98 -10.93 -21.39
C PRO A 73 11.22 -9.61 -21.23
N PRO A 74 11.54 -8.79 -20.20
CA PRO A 74 10.99 -7.43 -20.09
C PRO A 74 11.34 -6.60 -21.33
N GLY A 75 10.35 -5.99 -21.98
CA GLY A 75 10.54 -5.08 -23.12
C GLY A 75 10.48 -5.71 -24.52
N CYS A 76 10.06 -6.97 -24.64
CA CYS A 76 9.83 -7.62 -25.94
C CYS A 76 8.37 -7.53 -26.45
N ASP A 77 7.56 -6.69 -25.82
CA ASP A 77 6.19 -6.33 -26.19
C ASP A 77 6.18 -5.02 -27.01
N SER A 78 6.59 -5.12 -28.28
CA SER A 78 6.29 -4.17 -29.34
C SER A 78 5.94 -4.89 -30.64
#